data_AF-A0A5P8WCT3-F1
#
_entry.id   AF-A0A5P8WCT3-F1
#
_cell.length_a   1.000
_cell.length_b   1.000
_cell.length_c   1.000
_cell.angle_alpha   90.00
_cell.angle_beta   90.00
_cell.angle_gamma   90.00
#
_symmetry.space_group_name_H-M   'P 1'
#
loop_
_entity.id
_entity.type
_entity.pdbx_description
1 polymer ?
#
loop_
_entity_poly.entity_id
_entity_poly.type
_entity_poly.pdbx_seq_one_letter_code
_entity_poly.pdbx_strand_id
1 'polypeptide(L)'
;MTNRKIEALQEAAAHKSKESAERVKKALERMIKQGQVISFKSVAQTANVSTAYLYKQEDLRSRIETLRDQQKQSPKSKQAPLASDNSKSVIISTLREENKKLRAEIDGLRRINEGLAGRVYHLQGADDLAERFKVENAELKKQLDECRSQTPSAPPQDGPKVTSIDKKRSKKTGGSDSVKSELDALKIKIKISTTLSKLIEQVPEETVLKAINTLKEALSTTKVRNPAGFRIKLR
;
A
#
# COMPACT_ATOMS: atom_id res chain seq x y z
N MET A 1 -60.27 -63.40 27.17
CA MET A 1 -59.26 -62.67 27.99
C MET A 1 -57.82 -62.83 27.48
N THR A 2 -57.55 -63.62 26.42
CA THR A 2 -56.21 -63.92 25.90
C THR A 2 -55.73 -62.92 24.82
N ASN A 3 -56.62 -62.40 23.97
CA ASN A 3 -56.25 -61.53 22.85
C ASN A 3 -55.59 -60.20 23.28
N ARG A 4 -56.13 -59.53 24.31
CA ARG A 4 -55.61 -58.23 24.79
C ARG A 4 -54.16 -58.31 25.30
N LYS A 5 -53.76 -59.45 25.88
CA LYS A 5 -52.37 -59.68 26.33
C LYS A 5 -51.43 -59.95 25.16
N ILE A 6 -51.90 -60.65 24.13
CA ILE A 6 -51.14 -60.92 22.90
C ILE A 6 -50.93 -59.62 22.11
N GLU A 7 -51.97 -58.80 21.98
CA GLU A 7 -51.91 -57.49 21.34
C GLU A 7 -50.90 -56.57 22.06
N ALA A 8 -50.99 -56.45 23.39
CA ALA A 8 -50.05 -55.64 24.17
C ALA A 8 -48.59 -56.12 24.03
N LEU A 9 -48.37 -57.44 23.94
CA LEU A 9 -47.04 -58.02 23.73
C LEU A 9 -46.50 -57.70 22.32
N GLN A 10 -47.37 -57.76 21.30
CA GLN A 10 -47.03 -57.41 19.92
C GLN A 10 -46.71 -55.92 19.77
N GLU A 11 -47.49 -55.05 20.43
CA GLU A 11 -47.25 -53.60 20.45
C GLU A 11 -45.92 -53.25 21.11
N ALA A 12 -45.62 -53.85 22.27
CA ALA A 12 -44.35 -53.65 22.95
C ALA A 12 -43.16 -54.14 22.12
N ALA A 13 -43.30 -55.28 21.44
CA ALA A 13 -42.28 -55.81 20.53
C ALA A 13 -42.06 -54.89 19.31
N ALA A 14 -43.15 -54.37 18.72
CA ALA A 14 -43.08 -53.43 17.61
C ALA A 14 -42.41 -52.11 18.01
N HIS A 15 -42.74 -51.56 19.18
CA HIS A 15 -42.12 -50.35 19.70
C HIS A 15 -40.61 -50.52 19.90
N LYS A 16 -40.20 -51.62 20.56
CA LYS A 16 -38.77 -51.94 20.79
C LYS A 16 -38.00 -52.14 19.48
N SER A 17 -38.65 -52.70 18.47
CA SER A 17 -38.05 -52.85 17.13
C SER A 17 -37.83 -51.48 16.46
N LYS A 18 -38.83 -50.59 16.51
CA LYS A 18 -38.72 -49.23 15.95
C LYS A 18 -37.58 -48.44 16.62
N GLU A 19 -37.52 -48.46 17.94
CA GLU A 19 -36.47 -47.77 18.70
C GLU A 19 -35.06 -48.29 18.33
N SER A 20 -34.93 -49.61 18.19
CA SER A 20 -33.66 -50.24 17.79
C SER A 20 -33.27 -49.84 16.36
N ALA A 21 -34.23 -49.78 15.43
CA ALA A 21 -33.98 -49.32 14.06
C ALA A 21 -33.57 -47.84 14.01
N GLU A 22 -34.18 -46.97 14.81
CA GLU A 22 -33.78 -45.57 14.92
C GLU A 22 -32.36 -45.40 15.48
N ARG A 23 -32.00 -46.19 16.50
CA ARG A 23 -30.63 -46.20 17.04
C ARG A 23 -29.61 -46.58 15.98
N VAL A 24 -29.91 -47.58 15.15
CA VAL A 24 -29.05 -47.98 14.03
C VAL A 24 -28.93 -46.86 12.99
N LYS A 25 -30.03 -46.20 12.62
CA LYS A 25 -30.00 -45.06 11.69
C LYS A 25 -29.12 -43.91 12.22
N LYS A 26 -29.34 -43.50 13.48
CA LYS A 26 -28.53 -42.46 14.13
C LYS A 26 -27.05 -42.84 14.24
N ALA A 27 -26.75 -44.11 14.53
CA ALA A 27 -25.39 -44.61 14.56
C ALA A 27 -24.72 -44.51 13.17
N LEU A 28 -25.41 -44.93 12.11
CA LEU A 28 -24.90 -44.83 10.74
C LEU A 28 -24.61 -43.37 10.34
N GLU A 29 -25.51 -42.43 10.64
CA GLU A 29 -25.29 -41.01 10.36
C GLU A 29 -24.04 -40.46 11.06
N ARG A 30 -23.83 -40.82 12.34
CA ARG A 30 -22.63 -40.41 13.09
C ARG A 30 -21.37 -41.01 12.48
N MET A 31 -21.39 -42.30 12.15
CA MET A 31 -20.26 -43.00 11.55
C MET A 31 -19.87 -42.40 10.20
N ILE A 32 -20.85 -42.03 9.37
CA ILE A 32 -20.62 -41.34 8.09
C ILE A 32 -19.98 -39.97 8.33
N LYS A 33 -20.53 -39.15 9.23
CA LYS A 33 -19.99 -37.81 9.54
C LYS A 33 -18.55 -37.85 10.07
N GLN A 34 -18.22 -38.87 10.85
CA GLN A 34 -16.90 -39.07 11.45
C GLN A 34 -15.91 -39.81 10.54
N GLY A 35 -16.35 -40.27 9.35
CA GLY A 35 -15.51 -41.06 8.44
C GLY A 35 -15.10 -42.43 9.00
N GLN A 36 -15.87 -42.97 9.96
CA GLN A 36 -15.57 -44.28 10.56
C GLN A 36 -15.82 -45.42 9.59
N VAL A 37 -15.16 -46.56 9.80
CA VAL A 37 -15.34 -47.76 8.96
C VAL A 37 -16.71 -48.40 9.24
N ILE A 38 -17.52 -48.50 8.19
CA ILE A 38 -18.86 -49.08 8.26
C ILE A 38 -18.76 -50.60 8.08
N SER A 39 -19.07 -51.34 9.14
CA SER A 39 -19.14 -52.80 9.15
C SER A 39 -20.27 -53.24 10.09
N PHE A 40 -20.80 -54.45 9.92
CA PHE A 40 -21.84 -54.98 10.81
C PHE A 40 -21.43 -54.96 12.29
N LYS A 41 -20.15 -55.26 12.59
CA LYS A 41 -19.62 -55.25 13.95
C LYS A 41 -19.54 -53.82 14.51
N SER A 42 -19.00 -52.88 13.74
CA SER A 42 -18.88 -51.49 14.19
C SER A 42 -20.24 -50.82 14.34
N VAL A 43 -21.19 -51.07 13.42
CA VAL A 43 -22.56 -50.55 13.52
C VAL A 43 -23.28 -51.13 14.74
N ALA A 44 -23.15 -52.43 15.00
CA ALA A 44 -23.74 -53.09 16.17
C ALA A 44 -23.23 -52.47 17.50
N GLN A 45 -21.92 -52.23 17.59
CA GLN A 45 -21.30 -51.59 18.75
C GLN A 45 -21.79 -50.15 18.93
N THR A 46 -21.80 -49.34 17.86
CA THR A 46 -22.18 -47.92 17.91
C THR A 46 -23.68 -47.72 18.18
N ALA A 47 -24.53 -48.60 17.66
CA ALA A 47 -25.99 -48.55 17.87
C ALA A 47 -26.46 -49.27 19.15
N ASN A 48 -25.55 -49.98 19.83
CA ASN A 48 -25.85 -50.85 20.97
C ASN A 48 -26.96 -51.88 20.65
N VAL A 49 -26.79 -52.61 19.55
CA VAL A 49 -27.67 -53.71 19.11
C VAL A 49 -26.84 -54.96 18.84
N SER A 50 -27.47 -56.13 18.84
CA SER A 50 -26.77 -57.37 18.46
C SER A 50 -26.54 -57.43 16.95
N THR A 51 -25.45 -58.07 16.53
CA THR A 51 -25.18 -58.32 15.09
C THR A 51 -26.29 -59.18 14.47
N ALA A 52 -26.79 -60.17 15.21
CA ALA A 52 -27.91 -61.01 14.78
C ALA A 52 -29.18 -60.20 14.47
N TYR A 53 -29.46 -59.12 15.21
CA TYR A 53 -30.58 -58.23 14.93
C TYR A 53 -30.43 -57.53 13.57
N LEU A 54 -29.21 -57.06 13.24
CA LEU A 54 -28.92 -56.42 11.96
C LEU A 54 -29.11 -57.38 10.78
N TYR A 55 -28.73 -58.65 10.94
CA TYR A 55 -28.95 -59.68 9.92
C TYR A 55 -30.42 -60.10 9.78
N LYS A 56 -31.20 -59.99 10.86
CA LYS A 56 -32.64 -60.34 10.85
C LYS A 56 -33.48 -59.30 10.10
N GLN A 57 -33.01 -58.06 9.99
CA GLN A 57 -33.72 -56.96 9.33
C GLN A 57 -33.09 -56.67 7.97
N GLU A 58 -33.74 -57.13 6.90
CA GLU A 58 -33.21 -57.04 5.52
C GLU A 58 -32.97 -55.58 5.08
N ASP A 59 -33.83 -54.65 5.50
CA ASP A 59 -33.69 -53.21 5.24
C ASP A 59 -32.41 -52.62 5.86
N LEU A 60 -32.07 -53.04 7.09
CA LEU A 60 -30.86 -52.57 7.76
C LEU A 60 -29.62 -53.21 7.16
N ARG A 61 -29.70 -54.49 6.81
CA ARG A 61 -28.62 -55.24 6.17
C ARG A 61 -28.22 -54.61 4.84
N SER A 62 -29.18 -54.43 3.94
CA SER A 62 -28.97 -53.80 2.63
C SER A 62 -28.42 -52.37 2.77
N ARG A 63 -28.90 -51.61 3.75
CA ARG A 63 -28.38 -50.26 4.02
C ARG A 63 -26.92 -50.28 4.49
N ILE A 64 -26.53 -51.21 5.34
CA ILE A 64 -25.15 -51.33 5.82
C ILE A 64 -24.23 -51.79 4.68
N GLU A 65 -24.66 -52.74 3.86
CA GLU A 65 -23.89 -53.24 2.72
C GLU A 65 -23.65 -52.13 1.68
N THR A 66 -24.71 -51.42 1.28
CA THR A 66 -24.61 -50.29 0.34
C THR A 66 -23.67 -49.20 0.85
N LEU A 67 -23.79 -48.79 2.11
CA LEU A 67 -22.90 -47.78 2.70
C LEU A 67 -21.44 -48.25 2.80
N ARG A 68 -21.23 -49.53 3.13
CA ARG A 68 -19.88 -50.13 3.17
C ARG A 68 -19.24 -50.15 1.78
N ASP A 69 -20.00 -50.50 0.75
CA ASP A 69 -19.47 -50.60 -0.61
C ASP A 69 -19.25 -49.20 -1.21
N GLN A 70 -20.11 -48.23 -0.91
CA GLN A 70 -19.86 -46.81 -1.19
C GLN A 70 -18.57 -46.31 -0.55
N GLN A 71 -18.28 -46.70 0.70
CA GLN A 71 -17.03 -46.33 1.38
C GLN A 71 -15.79 -46.97 0.75
N LYS A 72 -15.92 -48.18 0.17
CA LYS A 72 -14.81 -48.86 -0.54
C LYS A 72 -14.56 -48.28 -1.93
N GLN A 73 -15.62 -47.90 -2.64
CA GLN A 73 -15.55 -47.34 -4.00
C GLN A 73 -15.19 -45.86 -3.99
N SER A 74 -15.48 -45.16 -2.89
CA SER A 74 -14.97 -43.82 -2.64
C SER A 74 -13.43 -43.85 -2.66
N PRO A 75 -12.75 -43.08 -3.52
CA PRO A 75 -11.31 -42.92 -3.41
C PRO A 75 -11.04 -42.41 -2.01
N LYS A 76 -10.29 -43.18 -1.18
CA LYS A 76 -9.96 -42.85 0.22
C LYS A 76 -9.72 -41.35 0.29
N SER A 77 -10.74 -40.60 0.74
CA SER A 77 -10.53 -39.18 0.92
C SER A 77 -9.50 -39.15 2.02
N LYS A 78 -8.30 -38.68 1.67
CA LYS A 78 -7.36 -38.21 2.66
C LYS A 78 -8.11 -37.06 3.30
N GLN A 79 -8.99 -37.36 4.26
CA GLN A 79 -9.54 -36.35 5.12
C GLN A 79 -8.29 -35.70 5.71
N ALA A 80 -8.03 -34.46 5.28
CA ALA A 80 -6.99 -33.67 5.88
C ALA A 80 -7.25 -33.78 7.40
N PRO A 81 -6.24 -34.14 8.21
CA PRO A 81 -6.44 -34.27 9.64
C PRO A 81 -7.14 -33.00 10.10
N LEU A 82 -8.26 -33.14 10.84
CA LEU A 82 -8.96 -32.00 11.43
C LEU A 82 -7.87 -31.13 12.05
N ALA A 83 -7.63 -29.95 11.48
CA ALA A 83 -6.56 -29.08 11.93
C ALA A 83 -6.70 -28.95 13.45
N SER A 84 -5.66 -29.35 14.19
CA SER A 84 -5.73 -29.34 15.65
C SER A 84 -6.10 -27.94 16.11
N ASP A 85 -6.75 -27.80 17.27
CA ASP A 85 -7.15 -26.47 17.74
C ASP A 85 -5.93 -25.52 17.89
N ASN A 86 -4.73 -26.08 18.04
CA ASN A 86 -3.46 -25.35 17.93
C ASN A 86 -3.18 -24.80 16.53
N SER A 87 -3.40 -25.58 15.47
CA SER A 87 -3.22 -25.09 14.09
C SER A 87 -4.20 -23.96 13.77
N LYS A 88 -5.45 -24.04 14.26
CA LYS A 88 -6.43 -22.97 14.10
C LYS A 88 -6.05 -21.71 14.89
N SER A 89 -5.55 -21.86 16.11
CA SER A 89 -5.16 -20.72 16.95
C SER A 89 -3.99 -19.94 16.33
N VAL A 90 -3.02 -20.65 15.75
CA VAL A 90 -1.90 -20.04 15.00
C VAL A 90 -2.41 -19.30 13.76
N ILE A 91 -3.31 -19.89 12.98
CA ILE A 91 -3.89 -19.20 11.81
C ILE A 91 -4.66 -17.95 12.23
N ILE A 92 -5.42 -18.01 13.33
CA ILE A 92 -6.16 -16.86 13.85
C ILE A 92 -5.20 -15.76 14.32
N SER A 93 -4.09 -16.11 14.99
CA SER A 93 -3.12 -15.12 15.44
C SER A 93 -2.41 -14.43 14.29
N THR A 94 -1.99 -15.19 13.26
CA THR A 94 -1.35 -14.62 12.06
C THR A 94 -2.30 -13.70 11.31
N LEU A 95 -3.55 -14.12 11.09
CA LEU A 95 -4.55 -13.29 10.42
C LEU A 95 -4.87 -12.00 11.19
N ARG A 96 -4.92 -12.07 12.53
CA ARG A 96 -5.08 -10.87 13.37
C ARG A 96 -3.91 -9.90 13.23
N GLU A 97 -2.69 -10.43 13.18
CA GLU A 97 -1.49 -9.61 13.03
C GLU A 97 -1.43 -8.94 11.67
N GLU A 98 -1.75 -9.67 10.60
CA GLU A 98 -1.88 -9.11 9.24
C GLU A 98 -2.95 -8.03 9.17
N ASN A 99 -4.13 -8.27 9.76
CA ASN A 99 -5.20 -7.29 9.78
C ASN A 99 -4.77 -6.00 10.51
N LYS A 100 -4.01 -6.12 11.60
CA LYS A 100 -3.46 -4.98 12.32
C LYS A 100 -2.45 -4.19 11.45
N LYS A 101 -1.56 -4.89 10.73
CA LYS A 101 -0.60 -4.27 9.82
C LYS A 101 -1.31 -3.51 8.70
N LEU A 102 -2.28 -4.15 8.04
CA LEU A 102 -3.07 -3.53 6.98
C LEU A 102 -3.85 -2.30 7.45
N ARG A 103 -4.43 -2.33 8.66
CA ARG A 103 -5.09 -1.16 9.24
C ARG A 103 -4.12 0.00 9.48
N ALA A 104 -2.95 -0.28 10.04
CA ALA A 104 -1.93 0.74 10.26
C ALA A 104 -1.42 1.35 8.94
N GLU A 105 -1.29 0.54 7.89
CA GLU A 105 -0.93 1.00 6.55
C GLU A 105 -2.01 1.91 5.96
N ILE A 106 -3.28 1.52 6.04
CA ILE A 106 -4.42 2.34 5.60
C ILE A 106 -4.43 3.69 6.32
N ASP A 107 -4.24 3.70 7.63
CA ASP A 107 -4.21 4.93 8.42
C ASP A 107 -3.02 5.81 8.04
N GLY A 108 -1.85 5.22 7.79
CA GLY A 108 -0.67 5.91 7.30
C GLY A 108 -0.89 6.55 5.92
N LEU A 109 -1.44 5.79 4.97
CA LEU A 109 -1.76 6.28 3.63
C LEU A 109 -2.80 7.41 3.66
N ARG A 110 -3.81 7.31 4.53
CA ARG A 110 -4.80 8.38 4.71
C ARG A 110 -4.17 9.68 5.20
N ARG A 111 -3.27 9.62 6.19
CA ARG A 111 -2.54 10.81 6.67
C ARG A 111 -1.68 11.44 5.58
N ILE A 112 -1.02 10.61 4.77
CA ILE A 112 -0.22 11.10 3.64
C ILE A 112 -1.11 11.80 2.62
N ASN A 113 -2.25 11.20 2.26
CA ASN A 113 -3.22 11.80 1.34
C ASN A 113 -3.78 13.11 1.87
N GLU A 114 -4.12 13.20 3.15
CA GLU A 114 -4.59 14.43 3.76
C GLU A 114 -3.52 15.54 3.72
N GLY A 115 -2.27 15.21 4.04
CA GLY A 115 -1.15 16.14 3.93
C GLY A 115 -0.86 16.57 2.47
N LEU A 116 -1.02 15.66 1.51
CA LEU A 116 -0.91 15.99 0.08
C LEU A 116 -2.05 16.90 -0.37
N ALA A 117 -3.30 16.60 0.01
CA ALA A 117 -4.45 17.42 -0.31
C ALA A 117 -4.28 18.85 0.22
N GLY A 118 -3.84 19.00 1.48
CA GLY A 118 -3.52 20.31 2.04
C GLY A 118 -2.46 21.09 1.23
N ARG A 119 -1.39 20.41 0.80
CA ARG A 119 -0.36 21.02 -0.07
C ARG A 119 -0.92 21.44 -1.43
N VAL A 120 -1.78 20.63 -2.05
CA VAL A 120 -2.42 20.96 -3.32
C VAL A 120 -3.28 22.22 -3.18
N TYR A 121 -4.08 22.34 -2.11
CA TYR A 121 -4.86 23.56 -1.85
C TYR A 121 -3.99 24.81 -1.69
N HIS A 122 -2.87 24.71 -0.98
CA HIS A 122 -1.94 25.83 -0.84
C HIS A 122 -1.31 26.24 -2.18
N LEU A 123 -0.90 25.26 -3.00
CA LEU A 123 -0.34 25.53 -4.33
C LEU A 123 -1.37 26.19 -5.25
N GLN A 124 -2.60 25.69 -5.26
CA GLN A 124 -3.68 26.28 -6.05
C GLN A 124 -3.92 27.75 -5.69
N GLY A 125 -3.91 28.09 -4.40
CA GLY A 125 -4.04 29.50 -3.97
C GLY A 125 -2.85 30.37 -4.43
N ALA A 126 -1.63 29.82 -4.47
CA ALA A 126 -0.47 30.53 -5.00
C ALA A 126 -0.55 30.72 -6.52
N ASP A 127 -1.04 29.73 -7.26
CA ASP A 127 -1.28 29.81 -8.70
C ASP A 127 -2.31 30.89 -9.04
N ASP A 128 -3.41 30.97 -8.28
CA ASP A 128 -4.42 32.02 -8.45
C ASP A 128 -3.83 33.44 -8.27
N LEU A 129 -2.94 33.62 -7.28
CA LEU A 129 -2.25 34.88 -7.06
C LEU A 129 -1.27 35.19 -8.20
N ALA A 130 -0.55 34.18 -8.69
CA ALA A 130 0.34 34.34 -9.82
C ALA A 130 -0.41 34.77 -11.09
N GLU A 131 -1.58 34.20 -11.36
CA GLU A 131 -2.43 34.61 -12.48
C GLU A 131 -2.94 36.05 -12.32
N ARG A 132 -3.35 36.46 -11.11
CA ARG A 132 -3.73 37.86 -10.85
C ARG A 132 -2.57 38.82 -11.11
N PHE A 133 -1.38 38.52 -10.60
CA PHE A 133 -0.21 39.36 -10.86
C PHE A 133 0.20 39.35 -12.34
N LYS A 134 0.01 38.26 -13.08
CA LYS A 134 0.24 38.24 -14.53
C LYS A 134 -0.71 39.19 -15.26
N VAL A 135 -1.99 39.18 -14.89
CA VAL A 135 -3.00 40.10 -15.46
C VAL A 135 -2.63 41.55 -15.15
N GLU A 136 -2.32 41.87 -13.89
CA GLU A 136 -1.92 43.22 -13.49
C GLU A 136 -0.65 43.69 -14.23
N ASN A 137 0.36 42.83 -14.35
CA ASN A 137 1.56 43.15 -15.11
C ASN A 137 1.28 43.36 -16.60
N ALA A 138 0.33 42.61 -17.19
CA ALA A 138 -0.08 42.81 -18.58
C ALA A 138 -0.80 44.15 -18.76
N GLU A 139 -1.64 44.54 -17.80
CA GLU A 139 -2.36 45.81 -17.82
C GLU A 139 -1.42 47.00 -17.62
N LEU A 140 -0.49 46.93 -16.67
CA LEU A 140 0.55 47.95 -16.47
C LEU A 140 1.45 48.10 -17.69
N LYS A 141 1.80 47.00 -18.37
CA LYS A 141 2.53 47.06 -19.65
C LYS A 141 1.74 47.78 -20.72
N LYS A 142 0.44 47.48 -20.84
CA LYS A 142 -0.46 48.16 -21.79
C LYS A 142 -0.56 49.66 -21.50
N GLN A 143 -0.69 50.03 -20.23
CA GLN A 143 -0.69 51.44 -19.81
C GLN A 143 0.63 52.14 -20.13
N LEU A 144 1.77 51.47 -19.93
CA LEU A 144 3.08 52.01 -20.31
C LEU A 144 3.19 52.20 -21.82
N ASP A 145 2.69 51.26 -22.62
CA ASP A 145 2.68 51.37 -24.08
C ASP A 145 1.74 52.48 -24.57
N GLU A 146 0.57 52.65 -23.93
CA GLU A 146 -0.35 53.77 -24.16
C GLU A 146 0.29 55.11 -23.80
N CYS A 147 0.92 55.25 -22.63
CA CYS A 147 1.66 56.46 -22.26
C CYS A 147 2.82 56.75 -23.23
N ARG A 148 3.53 55.71 -23.68
CA ARG A 148 4.64 55.84 -24.63
C ARG A 148 4.19 56.24 -26.04
N SER A 149 2.99 55.84 -26.44
CA SER A 149 2.38 56.29 -27.69
C SER A 149 1.76 57.69 -27.60
N GLN A 150 1.37 58.12 -26.39
CA GLN A 150 0.89 59.48 -26.11
C GLN A 150 2.01 60.50 -25.90
N THR A 151 3.22 60.09 -25.50
CA THR A 151 4.40 60.96 -25.62
C THR A 151 4.68 61.16 -27.11
N PRO A 152 4.55 62.38 -27.67
CA PRO A 152 4.89 62.61 -29.05
C PRO A 152 6.37 62.26 -29.22
N SER A 153 6.70 61.42 -30.21
CA SER A 153 8.03 61.45 -30.78
C SER A 153 8.28 62.88 -31.23
N ALA A 154 9.02 63.65 -30.43
CA ALA A 154 9.64 64.85 -30.91
C ALA A 154 10.38 64.46 -32.21
N PRO A 155 10.28 65.27 -33.29
CA PRO A 155 11.07 65.05 -34.49
C PRO A 155 12.55 64.92 -34.11
N PRO A 156 13.41 64.31 -34.94
CA PRO A 156 14.85 64.31 -34.70
C PRO A 156 15.32 65.77 -34.61
N GLN A 157 15.40 66.30 -33.40
CA GLN A 157 16.02 67.58 -33.15
C GLN A 157 17.51 67.31 -33.31
N ASP A 158 18.09 67.88 -34.37
CA ASP A 158 19.51 68.13 -34.50
C ASP A 158 19.96 68.95 -33.27
N GLY A 159 20.20 68.25 -32.16
CA GLY A 159 20.94 68.78 -31.03
C GLY A 159 22.42 68.88 -31.42
N PRO A 160 23.15 69.92 -30.97
CA PRO A 160 24.53 70.13 -31.35
C PRO A 160 25.33 68.87 -30.99
N LYS A 161 26.31 68.52 -31.83
CA LYS A 161 27.27 67.42 -31.61
C LYS A 161 27.86 67.51 -30.20
N VAL A 162 27.23 66.85 -29.23
CA VAL A 162 27.84 66.56 -27.95
C VAL A 162 28.70 65.34 -28.21
N THR A 163 30.01 65.59 -28.29
CA THR A 163 31.04 64.57 -28.35
C THR A 163 30.74 63.50 -27.30
N SER A 164 30.77 62.23 -27.68
CA SER A 164 30.71 61.12 -26.74
C SER A 164 31.84 61.28 -25.72
N ILE A 165 31.51 61.80 -24.54
CA ILE A 165 32.42 61.80 -23.40
C ILE A 165 32.43 60.37 -22.89
N ASP A 166 33.56 59.74 -23.16
CA ASP A 166 34.03 58.49 -22.57
C ASP A 166 33.11 57.27 -22.72
N LYS A 167 33.50 56.40 -23.66
CA LYS A 167 33.40 54.96 -23.45
C LYS A 167 34.31 54.55 -22.27
N LYS A 168 34.03 55.05 -21.07
CA LYS A 168 34.45 54.38 -19.86
C LYS A 168 33.49 53.21 -19.72
N ARG A 169 33.90 52.08 -20.30
CA ARG A 169 33.35 50.75 -20.03
C ARG A 169 33.07 50.69 -18.54
N SER A 170 31.79 50.81 -18.16
CA SER A 170 31.31 50.50 -16.82
C SER A 170 31.58 49.01 -16.67
N LYS A 171 32.76 48.70 -16.13
CA LYS A 171 33.06 47.40 -15.57
C LYS A 171 32.05 47.27 -14.44
N LYS A 172 31.03 46.43 -14.65
CA LYS A 172 30.06 46.03 -13.64
C LYS A 172 30.85 45.33 -12.52
N THR A 173 31.41 46.10 -11.59
CA THR A 173 32.18 45.61 -10.44
C THR A 173 31.27 45.22 -9.27
N GLY A 174 29.95 45.34 -9.41
CA GLY A 174 28.99 44.99 -8.35
C GLY A 174 28.71 43.49 -8.19
N GLY A 175 29.01 42.66 -9.18
CA GLY A 175 28.71 41.21 -9.12
C GLY A 175 29.77 40.41 -8.35
N SER A 176 31.04 40.82 -8.45
CA SER A 176 32.14 40.12 -7.78
C SER A 176 32.05 40.21 -6.25
N ASP A 177 31.49 41.29 -5.69
CA ASP A 177 31.39 41.48 -4.25
C ASP A 177 30.23 40.68 -3.63
N SER A 178 29.13 40.48 -4.37
CA SER A 178 28.03 39.60 -3.93
C SER A 178 28.45 38.13 -3.95
N VAL A 179 29.16 37.70 -4.99
CA VAL A 179 29.66 36.33 -5.11
C VAL A 179 30.75 36.03 -4.06
N LYS A 180 31.65 36.99 -3.78
CA LYS A 180 32.66 36.85 -2.72
C LYS A 180 32.03 36.82 -1.34
N SER A 181 31.04 37.67 -1.04
CA SER A 181 30.37 37.67 0.25
C SER A 181 29.55 36.40 0.51
N GLU A 182 28.92 35.82 -0.51
CA GLU A 182 28.26 34.51 -0.41
C GLU A 182 29.25 33.36 -0.18
N LEU A 183 30.44 33.41 -0.79
CA LEU A 183 31.52 32.45 -0.57
C LEU A 183 32.13 32.58 0.84
N ASP A 184 32.31 33.79 1.35
CA ASP A 184 32.83 34.04 2.70
C ASP A 184 31.80 33.67 3.80
N ALA A 185 30.50 33.78 3.49
CA ALA A 185 29.42 33.34 4.39
C ALA A 185 29.37 31.81 4.55
N LEU A 186 29.91 31.06 3.59
CA LEU A 186 30.16 29.63 3.76
C LEU A 186 31.37 29.49 4.70
N LYS A 187 31.12 29.14 5.97
CA LYS A 187 32.11 28.82 7.03
C LYS A 187 33.02 27.60 6.72
N ILE A 188 33.27 27.31 5.45
CA ILE A 188 34.21 26.32 4.98
C ILE A 188 35.57 27.02 4.94
N LYS A 189 36.59 26.45 5.57
CA LYS A 189 37.97 26.97 5.60
C LYS A 189 38.66 26.90 4.21
N ILE A 190 38.01 27.35 3.14
CA ILE A 190 38.61 27.45 1.80
C ILE A 190 38.97 28.91 1.61
N LYS A 191 40.24 29.25 1.87
CA LYS A 191 40.78 30.55 1.48
C LYS A 191 40.70 30.66 -0.04
N ILE A 192 40.06 31.71 -0.55
CA ILE A 192 39.94 31.99 -1.98
C ILE A 192 41.35 32.04 -2.60
N SER A 193 41.66 31.12 -3.51
CA SER A 193 42.96 31.09 -4.19
C SER A 193 42.95 32.06 -5.39
N THR A 194 44.13 32.56 -5.76
CA THR A 194 44.28 33.50 -6.89
C THR A 194 43.79 32.92 -8.22
N THR A 195 43.81 31.59 -8.37
CA THR A 195 43.25 30.87 -9.51
C THR A 195 41.71 30.84 -9.47
N LEU A 196 41.12 30.65 -8.29
CA LEU A 196 39.67 30.64 -8.11
C LEU A 196 39.06 32.03 -8.40
N SER A 197 39.73 33.10 -7.96
CA SER A 197 39.31 34.48 -8.26
C SER A 197 39.30 34.77 -9.76
N LYS A 198 40.32 34.32 -10.50
CA LYS A 198 40.39 34.49 -11.96
C LYS A 198 39.29 33.71 -12.68
N LEU A 199 38.94 32.52 -12.17
CA LEU A 199 37.88 31.70 -12.76
C LEU A 199 36.49 32.31 -12.53
N ILE A 200 36.25 32.91 -11.36
CA ILE A 200 35.01 33.64 -11.05
C ILE A 200 34.86 34.89 -11.95
N GLU A 201 35.95 35.54 -12.34
CA GLU A 201 35.93 36.69 -13.25
C GLU A 201 35.70 36.32 -14.73
N GLN A 202 36.04 35.09 -15.13
CA GLN A 202 35.92 34.61 -16.52
C GLN A 202 34.56 33.95 -16.81
N VAL A 203 33.89 33.43 -15.79
CA VAL A 203 32.62 32.68 -15.92
C VAL A 203 31.44 33.62 -15.63
N PRO A 204 30.32 33.51 -16.37
CA PRO A 204 29.11 34.29 -16.10
C PRO A 204 28.59 34.10 -14.67
N GLU A 205 28.24 35.21 -14.03
CA GLU A 205 27.82 35.33 -12.63
C GLU A 205 26.70 34.36 -12.25
N GLU A 206 25.72 34.15 -13.13
CA GLU A 206 24.61 33.23 -12.92
C GLU A 206 25.05 31.77 -12.71
N THR A 207 26.09 31.33 -13.44
CA THR A 207 26.62 29.97 -13.32
C THR A 207 27.35 29.81 -11.99
N VAL A 208 28.04 30.85 -11.54
CA VAL A 208 28.75 30.84 -10.25
C VAL A 208 27.75 30.79 -9.08
N LEU A 209 26.66 31.57 -9.14
CA LEU A 209 25.59 31.53 -8.12
C LEU A 209 24.85 30.18 -8.10
N LYS A 210 24.58 29.57 -9.27
CA LYS A 210 24.02 28.21 -9.35
C LYS A 210 24.96 27.17 -8.73
N ALA A 211 26.26 27.27 -8.96
CA ALA A 211 27.26 26.39 -8.37
C ALA A 211 27.35 26.55 -6.83
N ILE A 212 27.27 27.78 -6.32
CA ILE A 212 27.26 28.05 -4.86
C ILE A 212 25.99 27.50 -4.21
N ASN A 213 24.83 27.70 -4.82
CA ASN A 213 23.56 27.19 -4.28
C ASN A 213 23.48 25.67 -4.28
N THR A 214 23.93 25.02 -5.35
CA THR A 214 24.04 23.53 -5.39
C THR A 214 25.02 23.01 -4.35
N LEU A 215 26.14 23.71 -4.09
CA LEU A 215 27.06 23.36 -3.01
C LEU A 215 26.41 23.52 -1.63
N LYS A 216 25.63 24.59 -1.40
CA LYS A 216 24.88 24.82 -0.16
C LYS A 216 23.84 23.72 0.08
N GLU A 217 23.14 23.30 -0.97
CA GLU A 217 22.19 22.19 -0.94
C GLU A 217 22.89 20.84 -0.73
N ALA A 218 24.05 20.63 -1.35
CA ALA A 218 24.87 19.44 -1.13
C ALA A 218 25.37 19.38 0.33
N LEU A 219 25.81 20.51 0.90
CA LEU A 219 26.28 20.56 2.29
C LEU A 219 25.15 20.33 3.29
N SER A 220 23.94 20.84 3.03
CA SER A 220 22.76 20.58 3.86
C SER A 220 22.30 19.12 3.75
N THR A 221 22.53 18.47 2.60
CA THR A 221 22.19 17.06 2.37
C THR A 221 23.30 16.07 2.75
N THR A 222 24.56 16.48 2.93
CA THR A 222 25.71 15.62 3.35
C THR A 222 25.65 15.13 4.81
N LYS A 223 24.52 14.52 5.18
CA LYS A 223 24.47 13.41 6.13
C LYS A 223 24.13 12.13 5.36
N VAL A 224 24.89 11.83 4.30
CA VAL A 224 24.70 10.59 3.51
C VAL A 224 25.85 9.61 3.73
N ARG A 225 25.46 8.37 4.00
CA ARG A 225 26.15 7.26 4.63
C ARG A 225 27.26 6.58 3.80
N ASN A 226 27.51 6.98 2.55
CA ASN A 226 28.58 6.38 1.73
C ASN A 226 29.07 7.31 0.59
N PRO A 227 30.22 7.99 0.75
CA PRO A 227 30.78 8.91 -0.24
C PRO A 227 31.45 8.24 -1.45
N ALA A 228 31.58 6.91 -1.49
CA ALA A 228 32.28 6.20 -2.56
C ALA A 228 31.47 6.09 -3.88
N GLY A 229 30.14 6.28 -3.85
CA GLY A 229 29.26 6.06 -5.00
C GLY A 229 29.36 7.09 -6.14
N PHE A 230 29.98 8.25 -5.90
CA PHE A 230 29.99 9.36 -6.87
C PHE A 230 31.07 9.24 -7.96
N ARG A 231 31.93 8.21 -7.97
CA ARG A 231 33.00 8.06 -8.96
C ARG A 231 32.62 7.35 -10.27
N ILE A 232 31.35 7.00 -10.52
CA ILE A 232 31.00 6.06 -11.61
C ILE A 232 30.36 6.69 -12.87
N LYS A 233 30.09 8.00 -12.92
CA LYS A 233 29.57 8.59 -14.17
C LYS A 233 30.31 9.86 -14.57
N LEU A 234 31.44 9.67 -15.26
CA LEU A 234 32.02 10.61 -16.23
C LEU A 234 33.10 9.83 -17.00
N ARG A 235 32.66 9.09 -18.02
CA ARG A 235 33.48 8.69 -19.17
C ARG A 235 32.66 8.92 -20.43
#